data_AF-A0A848XRU8-F1
#
_entry.id   AF-A0A848XRU8-F1
#
_cell.length_a   1.000
_cell.length_b   1.000
_cell.length_c   1.000
_cell.angle_alpha   90.00
_cell.angle_beta   90.00
_cell.angle_gamma   90.00
#
_symmetry.space_group_name_H-M   'P 1'
#
loop_
_entity.id
_entity.type
_entity.pdbx_description
1 polymer ?
#
loop_
_entity_poly.entity_id
_entity_poly.type
_entity_poly.pdbx_seq_one_letter_code
_entity_poly.pdbx_strand_id
1 'polypeptide(L)'
;MRNTLRIGGRRGSQPKAWAVALVAALFAWACSDPIAYEEGPLGARRIDRAFLLDNRGDGAVSYVVVEERTSHVIDLAPCEDWPFLWPGERRLLPFDQVTGYRPDSLAVFYWCLLDIEGRAFDSGQFMLPF
;
A
#
# COMPACT_ATOMS: atom_id res chain seq x y z
N MET A 1 -21.11 -40.97 -63.15
CA MET A 1 -19.73 -41.16 -62.65
C MET A 1 -19.41 -40.04 -61.67
N ARG A 2 -19.01 -40.38 -60.41
CA ARG A 2 -18.23 -39.61 -59.40
C ARG A 2 -18.69 -38.17 -59.06
N ASN A 3 -18.69 -37.66 -57.83
CA ASN A 3 -18.19 -38.10 -56.53
C ASN A 3 -18.92 -37.25 -55.47
N THR A 4 -19.51 -37.88 -54.47
CA THR A 4 -20.11 -37.23 -53.29
C THR A 4 -19.00 -36.97 -52.27
N LEU A 5 -18.63 -35.71 -52.07
CA LEU A 5 -17.65 -35.32 -51.05
C LEU A 5 -18.38 -35.01 -49.73
N ARG A 6 -18.33 -35.95 -48.80
CA ARG A 6 -18.89 -35.82 -47.43
C ARG A 6 -17.85 -35.13 -46.56
N ILE A 7 -18.06 -33.85 -46.23
CA ILE A 7 -17.26 -33.16 -45.21
C ILE A 7 -17.92 -33.44 -43.86
N GLY A 8 -17.22 -34.21 -43.04
CA GLY A 8 -17.62 -34.54 -41.67
C GLY A 8 -17.66 -33.29 -40.80
N GLY A 9 -18.77 -33.10 -40.10
CA GLY A 9 -18.91 -32.10 -39.06
C GLY A 9 -18.02 -32.42 -37.87
N ARG A 10 -16.99 -31.61 -37.62
CA ARG A 10 -16.39 -31.49 -36.30
C ARG A 10 -17.28 -30.57 -35.47
N ARG A 11 -18.05 -31.15 -34.54
CA ARG A 11 -18.57 -30.39 -33.39
C ARG A 11 -17.36 -29.96 -32.57
N GLY A 12 -16.87 -28.75 -32.81
CA GLY A 12 -16.01 -28.06 -31.87
C GLY A 12 -16.80 -27.93 -30.56
N SER A 13 -16.32 -28.59 -29.51
CA SER A 13 -16.83 -28.40 -28.16
C SER A 13 -16.62 -26.94 -27.79
N GLN A 14 -17.69 -26.15 -27.79
CA GLN A 14 -17.67 -24.82 -27.18
C GLN A 14 -17.18 -24.99 -25.74
N PRO A 15 -16.07 -24.34 -25.33
CA PRO A 15 -15.71 -24.29 -23.93
C PRO A 15 -16.89 -23.62 -23.22
N LYS A 16 -17.47 -24.36 -22.27
CA LYS A 16 -18.72 -23.98 -21.61
C LYS A 16 -18.51 -22.59 -20.99
N ALA A 17 -19.36 -21.62 -21.35
CA ALA A 17 -19.21 -20.21 -20.98
C ALA A 17 -19.02 -19.94 -19.48
N TRP A 18 -19.46 -20.86 -18.62
CA TRP A 18 -19.22 -20.80 -17.18
C TRP A 18 -17.74 -20.91 -16.80
N ALA A 19 -16.91 -21.65 -17.55
CA ALA A 19 -15.50 -21.81 -17.24
C ALA A 19 -14.71 -20.51 -17.48
N VAL A 20 -15.09 -19.74 -18.50
CA VAL A 20 -14.50 -18.43 -18.80
C VAL A 20 -14.94 -17.39 -17.76
N ALA A 21 -16.22 -17.42 -17.34
CA ALA A 21 -16.73 -16.52 -16.30
C ALA A 21 -16.07 -16.77 -14.94
N LEU A 22 -15.80 -18.03 -14.59
CA LEU A 22 -15.14 -18.38 -13.32
C LEU A 22 -13.70 -17.86 -13.25
N VAL A 23 -12.97 -17.94 -14.36
CA VAL A 23 -11.59 -17.43 -14.45
C VAL A 23 -11.58 -15.90 -14.42
N ALA A 24 -12.50 -15.23 -15.11
CA ALA A 24 -12.62 -13.76 -15.07
C ALA A 24 -12.97 -13.24 -13.67
N ALA A 25 -13.81 -13.95 -12.91
CA ALA A 25 -14.15 -13.59 -11.53
C ALA A 25 -12.95 -13.71 -10.57
N LEU A 26 -12.05 -14.68 -10.79
CA LEU A 26 -10.83 -14.84 -9.99
C LEU A 26 -9.79 -13.74 -10.25
N PHE A 27 -9.74 -13.19 -11.48
CA PHE A 27 -8.85 -12.07 -11.79
C PHE A 27 -9.37 -10.72 -11.26
N ALA A 28 -10.68 -10.57 -11.05
CA ALA A 28 -11.26 -9.34 -10.53
C ALA A 28 -10.98 -9.11 -9.03
N TRP A 29 -10.67 -10.17 -8.26
CA TRP A 29 -10.35 -10.07 -6.83
C TRP A 29 -8.86 -9.81 -6.53
N ALA A 30 -7.99 -9.91 -7.54
CA ALA A 30 -6.55 -9.71 -7.40
C ALA A 30 -6.09 -8.28 -7.70
N CYS A 31 -7.00 -7.36 -8.04
CA CYS A 31 -6.72 -5.97 -8.37
C CYS A 31 -7.42 -5.00 -7.41
N SER A 32 -7.46 -5.30 -6.11
CA SER A 32 -7.62 -4.21 -5.15
C SER A 32 -6.36 -3.36 -5.23
N ASP A 33 -6.48 -2.17 -5.85
CA ASP A 33 -5.37 -1.23 -5.92
C ASP A 33 -4.79 -1.02 -4.51
N PRO A 34 -3.45 -1.10 -4.34
CA PRO A 34 -2.85 -0.86 -3.05
C PRO A 34 -3.20 0.56 -2.61
N ILE A 35 -3.81 0.68 -1.43
CA ILE A 35 -4.10 1.99 -0.83
C ILE A 35 -2.75 2.58 -0.43
N ALA A 36 -2.37 3.68 -1.10
CA ALA A 36 -1.05 4.27 -1.03
C ALA A 36 -1.11 5.80 -1.00
N TYR A 37 -0.11 6.40 -0.38
CA TYR A 37 0.18 7.83 -0.44
C TYR A 37 1.58 8.03 -1.05
N GLU A 38 1.66 8.86 -2.08
CA GLU A 38 2.87 9.02 -2.91
C GLU A 38 3.18 10.49 -3.26
N GLU A 39 2.56 11.48 -2.60
CA GLU A 39 2.73 12.90 -2.97
C GLU A 39 3.88 13.58 -2.20
N GLY A 40 4.28 13.05 -1.05
CA GLY A 40 5.30 13.63 -0.18
C GLY A 40 6.67 12.93 -0.22
N PRO A 41 7.63 13.43 0.59
CA PRO A 41 8.94 12.78 0.77
C PRO A 41 8.82 11.42 1.48
N LEU A 42 7.83 11.27 2.36
CA LEU A 42 7.43 9.97 2.91
C LEU A 42 6.34 9.34 2.04
N GLY A 43 6.68 8.27 1.33
CA GLY A 43 5.74 7.36 0.71
C GLY A 43 5.30 6.27 1.69
N ALA A 44 4.05 5.84 1.59
CA ALA A 44 3.55 4.71 2.33
C ALA A 44 2.49 3.95 1.53
N ARG A 45 2.55 2.62 1.57
CA ARG A 45 1.53 1.76 0.95
C ARG A 45 1.20 0.59 1.86
N ARG A 46 -0.08 0.20 1.88
CA ARG A 46 -0.53 -0.99 2.62
C ARG A 46 -0.12 -2.26 1.88
N ILE A 47 0.52 -3.20 2.57
CA ILE A 47 0.82 -4.54 2.07
C ILE A 47 0.49 -5.55 3.17
N ASP A 48 -0.52 -6.39 2.92
CA ASP A 48 -1.02 -7.37 3.89
C ASP A 48 -1.29 -6.76 5.28
N ARG A 49 -0.47 -7.12 6.28
CA ARG A 49 -0.57 -6.65 7.68
C ARG A 49 0.52 -5.65 8.06
N ALA A 50 1.00 -4.90 7.09
CA ALA A 50 2.06 -3.92 7.27
C ALA A 50 1.89 -2.72 6.33
N PHE A 51 2.60 -1.65 6.66
CA PHE A 51 2.89 -0.57 5.72
C PHE A 51 4.31 -0.76 5.18
N LEU A 52 4.48 -0.66 3.86
CA LEU A 52 5.81 -0.40 3.30
C LEU A 52 5.97 1.12 3.22
N LEU A 53 6.93 1.62 3.98
CA LEU A 53 7.36 3.01 3.97
C LEU A 53 8.54 3.16 3.02
N ASP A 54 8.59 4.26 2.29
CA ASP A 54 9.72 4.60 1.44
C ASP A 54 10.03 6.09 1.51
N ASN A 55 11.30 6.43 1.63
CA ASN A 55 11.75 7.81 1.54
C ASN A 55 12.12 8.13 0.08
N ARG A 56 11.32 9.00 -0.54
CA ARG A 56 11.47 9.44 -1.92
C ARG A 56 12.09 10.84 -2.05
N GLY A 57 12.36 11.49 -0.93
CA GLY A 57 13.04 12.78 -0.89
C GLY A 57 14.55 12.64 -0.91
N ASP A 58 15.23 13.77 -1.06
CA ASP A 58 16.69 13.86 -1.05
C ASP A 58 17.29 14.00 0.36
N GLY A 59 16.43 14.18 1.39
CA GLY A 59 16.81 14.34 2.79
C GLY A 59 16.35 13.18 3.67
N ALA A 60 16.89 13.07 4.88
CA ALA A 60 16.40 12.11 5.86
C ALA A 60 14.97 12.48 6.30
N VAL A 61 14.09 11.48 6.38
CA VAL A 61 12.71 11.65 6.82
C VAL A 61 12.55 10.99 8.18
N SER A 62 12.27 11.81 9.19
CA SER A 62 11.83 11.35 10.49
C SER A 62 10.32 11.11 10.47
N TYR A 63 9.83 10.05 11.10
CA TYR A 63 8.41 9.69 11.03
C TYR A 63 7.90 9.04 12.31
N VAL A 64 6.61 9.21 12.57
CA VAL A 64 5.87 8.41 13.55
C VAL A 64 4.52 7.99 12.99
N VAL A 65 4.09 6.77 13.31
CA VAL A 65 2.81 6.23 12.88
C VAL A 65 2.03 5.81 14.11
N VAL A 66 0.80 6.31 14.23
CA VAL A 66 -0.08 6.06 15.37
C VAL A 66 -1.50 5.82 14.89
N GLU A 67 -2.30 5.11 15.66
CA GLU A 67 -3.74 4.97 15.39
C GLU A 67 -4.48 6.30 15.61
N GLU A 68 -5.51 6.57 14.81
CA GLU A 68 -6.26 7.85 14.79
C GLU A 68 -6.77 8.31 16.16
N ARG A 69 -7.47 7.46 16.91
CA ARG A 69 -7.96 7.88 18.24
C ARG A 69 -6.82 8.11 19.21
N THR A 70 -5.76 7.33 19.08
CA THR A 70 -4.54 7.46 19.87
C THR A 70 -3.84 8.78 19.56
N SER A 71 -3.79 9.21 18.30
CA SER A 71 -3.18 10.49 17.89
C SER A 71 -3.83 11.72 18.53
N HIS A 72 -5.11 11.63 18.91
CA HIS A 72 -5.83 12.71 19.58
C HIS A 72 -5.55 12.84 21.08
N VAL A 73 -4.96 11.82 21.72
CA VAL A 73 -4.75 11.79 23.18
C VAL A 73 -3.29 11.80 23.59
N ILE A 74 -2.38 11.45 22.68
CA ILE A 74 -0.94 11.53 22.92
C ILE A 74 -0.42 12.93 22.58
N ASP A 75 0.52 13.40 23.40
CA ASP A 75 1.30 14.59 23.06
C ASP A 75 2.57 14.14 22.33
N LEU A 76 2.62 14.40 21.03
CA LEU A 76 3.76 14.07 20.18
C LEU A 76 4.68 15.28 20.09
N ALA A 77 5.87 15.19 20.70
CA ALA A 77 6.95 16.13 20.43
C ALA A 77 7.31 16.06 18.94
N PRO A 78 7.17 17.15 18.17
CA PRO A 78 7.37 17.09 16.72
C PRO A 78 8.81 16.70 16.38
N CYS A 79 8.96 15.61 15.62
CA CYS A 79 10.22 15.19 15.02
C CYS A 79 11.35 14.79 15.99
N GLU A 80 11.11 14.82 17.31
CA GLU A 80 12.11 14.52 18.34
C GLU A 80 12.16 13.02 18.64
N ASP A 81 13.35 12.42 18.55
CA ASP A 81 13.63 11.00 18.81
C ASP A 81 12.79 10.00 18.01
N TRP A 82 12.14 10.45 16.93
CA TRP A 82 11.39 9.58 16.03
C TRP A 82 12.33 8.74 15.16
N PRO A 83 11.90 7.53 14.74
CA PRO A 83 12.65 6.75 13.77
C PRO A 83 12.74 7.51 12.44
N PHE A 84 13.81 7.30 11.71
CA PHE A 84 14.01 7.92 10.39
C PHE A 84 14.33 6.89 9.30
N LEU A 85 14.19 7.36 8.06
CA LEU A 85 14.58 6.70 6.82
C LEU A 85 15.56 7.59 6.06
N TRP A 86 16.70 7.04 5.65
CA TRP A 86 17.60 7.75 4.75
C TRP A 86 17.01 7.83 3.33
N PRO A 87 17.50 8.77 2.48
CA PRO A 87 17.08 8.86 1.09
C PRO A 87 17.15 7.52 0.35
N GLY A 88 16.06 7.13 -0.30
CA GLY A 88 15.94 5.87 -1.04
C GLY A 88 15.72 4.62 -0.18
N GLU A 89 15.74 4.74 1.15
CA GLU A 89 15.45 3.60 2.02
C GLU A 89 13.98 3.21 1.98
N ARG A 90 13.74 1.92 2.22
CA ARG A 90 12.42 1.34 2.40
C ARG A 90 12.38 0.55 3.70
N ARG A 91 11.26 0.63 4.41
CA ARG A 91 11.05 -0.11 5.66
C ARG A 91 9.66 -0.69 5.72
N LEU A 92 9.58 -1.94 6.12
CA LEU A 92 8.31 -2.58 6.44
C LEU A 92 7.96 -2.26 7.90
N LEU A 93 6.78 -1.70 8.14
CA LEU A 93 6.22 -1.42 9.45
C LEU A 93 4.99 -2.31 9.67
N PRO A 94 5.13 -3.44 10.39
CA PRO A 94 4.01 -4.27 10.80
C PRO A 94 2.97 -3.48 11.61
N PHE A 95 1.69 -3.77 11.42
CA PHE A 95 0.62 -3.02 12.11
C PHE A 95 0.66 -3.17 13.64
N ASP A 96 1.11 -4.30 14.16
CA ASP A 96 1.25 -4.54 15.60
C ASP A 96 2.36 -3.71 16.26
N GLN A 97 3.22 -3.07 15.46
CA GLN A 97 4.21 -2.09 15.92
C GLN A 97 3.68 -0.66 15.88
N VAL A 98 2.48 -0.43 15.32
CA VAL A 98 1.84 0.89 15.31
C VAL A 98 1.17 1.13 16.65
N THR A 99 1.54 2.25 17.29
CA THR A 99 1.03 2.59 18.62
C THR A 99 -0.48 2.75 18.58
N GLY A 100 -1.18 2.03 19.46
CA GLY A 100 -2.64 2.06 19.55
C GLY A 100 -3.37 1.28 18.46
N TYR A 101 -2.69 0.43 17.67
CA TYR A 101 -3.26 -0.30 16.54
C TYR A 101 -4.63 -0.94 16.81
N ARG A 102 -5.56 -0.68 15.88
CA ARG A 102 -6.88 -1.31 15.79
C ARG A 102 -7.19 -1.62 14.33
N PRO A 103 -7.65 -2.83 13.99
CA PRO A 103 -7.85 -3.25 12.59
C PRO A 103 -8.91 -2.42 11.85
N ASP A 104 -9.91 -1.89 12.57
CA ASP A 104 -11.00 -1.11 11.98
C ASP A 104 -10.79 0.41 12.09
N SER A 105 -9.54 0.86 12.20
CA SER A 105 -9.17 2.27 12.36
C SER A 105 -8.26 2.78 11.24
N LEU A 106 -7.88 4.06 11.31
CA LEU A 106 -6.90 4.68 10.45
C LEU A 106 -5.54 4.77 11.15
N ALA A 107 -4.47 4.61 10.38
CA ALA A 107 -3.12 4.97 10.76
C ALA A 107 -2.86 6.42 10.34
N VAL A 108 -2.41 7.25 11.26
CA VAL A 108 -1.97 8.62 11.04
C VAL A 108 -0.46 8.64 10.97
N PHE A 109 0.07 9.11 9.85
CA PHE A 109 1.49 9.26 9.59
C PHE A 109 1.85 10.72 9.80
N TYR A 110 2.79 10.98 10.70
CA TYR A 110 3.45 12.26 10.84
C TYR A 110 4.87 12.13 10.33
N TRP A 111 5.35 13.14 9.62
CA TRP A 111 6.72 13.12 9.11
C TRP A 111 7.35 14.51 9.11
N CYS A 112 8.69 14.52 9.17
CA CYS A 112 9.52 15.70 9.08
C CYS A 112 10.75 15.45 8.22
N LEU A 113 11.10 16.39 7.35
CA LEU A 113 12.38 16.41 6.66
C LEU A 113 13.45 17.03 7.55
N LEU A 114 14.58 16.34 7.69
CA LEU A 114 15.70 16.78 8.52
C LEU A 114 16.83 17.38 7.67
N ASP A 115 17.39 18.49 8.13
CA ASP A 115 18.64 19.04 7.60
C ASP A 115 19.87 18.22 8.03
N ILE A 116 21.06 18.62 7.58
CA ILE A 116 22.32 17.93 7.94
C ILE A 116 22.67 18.02 9.44
N GLU A 117 22.05 18.96 10.16
CA GLU A 117 22.21 19.13 11.62
C GLU A 117 21.10 18.39 12.39
N GLY A 118 20.20 17.67 11.69
CA GLY A 118 19.10 16.92 12.27
C GLY A 118 17.88 17.79 12.64
N ARG A 119 17.79 19.03 12.16
CA ARG A 119 16.65 19.91 12.44
C ARG A 119 15.56 19.74 11.40
N ALA A 120 14.31 19.72 11.87
CA ALA A 120 13.16 19.71 10.99
C ALA A 120 13.01 21.04 10.23
N PHE A 121 12.86 21.00 8.91
CA PHE A 121 12.64 22.19 8.07
C PHE A 121 11.38 22.12 7.21
N ASP A 122 10.79 20.94 7.08
CA ASP A 122 9.48 20.72 6.45
C ASP A 122 8.78 19.54 7.15
N SER A 123 7.46 19.53 7.15
CA SER A 123 6.67 18.51 7.84
C SER A 123 5.28 18.36 7.26
N GLY A 124 4.69 17.20 7.45
CA GLY A 124 3.32 16.94 7.03
C GLY A 124 2.69 15.75 7.73
N GLN A 125 1.44 15.51 7.38
CA GLN A 125 0.71 14.34 7.84
C GLN A 125 -0.21 13.80 6.76
N PHE A 126 -0.49 12.51 6.82
CA PHE A 126 -1.52 11.85 6.00
C PHE A 126 -2.07 10.63 6.73
N MET A 127 -3.13 10.04 6.19
CA MET A 127 -3.80 8.89 6.80
C MET A 127 -3.96 7.76 5.79
N LEU A 128 -3.81 6.52 6.26
CA LEU A 128 -4.14 5.31 5.51
C LEU A 128 -4.93 4.35 6.41
N PRO A 129 -5.86 3.56 5.87
CA PRO A 129 -6.50 2.49 6.63
C PRO A 129 -5.49 1.38 6.96
N PHE A 130 -5.67 0.73 8.12
CA PHE A 130 -5.04 -0.56 8.41
C PHE A 130 -5.60 -1.67 7.52
#